data_AF-A0A1G2YZM4-F1
#
_entry.id   AF-A0A1G2YZM4-F1
#
_cell.length_a   1.000
_cell.length_b   1.000
_cell.length_c   1.000
_cell.angle_alpha   90.00
_cell.angle_beta   90.00
_cell.angle_gamma   90.00
#
_symmetry.space_group_name_H-M   'P 1'
#
loop_
_entity.id
_entity.type
_entity.pdbx_description
1 polymer ?
#
loop_
_entity_poly.entity_id
_entity_poly.type
_entity_poly.pdbx_seq_one_letter_code
_entity_poly.pdbx_strand_id
1 'polypeptide(L)'
;MAKCKITQKGTVNQKSDSAAINALKCQFLTDMELAGMNPVSRKRYLYVVEHLIRHYWCSPSELTEQQVYDYMLEHHRQGPAKGTFRLTHFALRLFFKDTLGRDWALFKKK
;
A
#
# COMPACT_ATOMS: atom_id res chain seq x y z
N MET A 1 4.55 -0.68 -42.61
CA MET A 1 4.26 0.29 -41.52
C MET A 1 2.88 -0.01 -40.95
N ALA A 2 2.76 -0.89 -39.95
CA ALA A 2 1.47 -1.36 -39.44
C ALA A 2 1.45 -1.38 -37.90
N LYS A 3 0.75 -0.38 -37.35
CA LYS A 3 -0.05 -0.33 -36.11
C LYS A 3 0.32 -1.33 -34.99
N CYS A 4 1.00 -0.84 -33.96
CA CYS A 4 0.97 -1.43 -32.62
C CYS A 4 -0.48 -1.47 -32.10
N LYS A 5 -1.06 -2.66 -32.00
CA LYS A 5 -2.23 -2.94 -31.17
C LYS A 5 -1.74 -3.65 -29.92
N ILE A 6 -1.64 -2.93 -28.81
CA ILE A 6 -1.42 -3.55 -27.51
C ILE A 6 -2.76 -3.50 -26.79
N THR A 7 -3.57 -4.53 -27.03
CA THR A 7 -4.66 -4.90 -26.14
C THR A 7 -4.07 -5.87 -25.12
N GLN A 8 -3.77 -5.39 -23.92
CA GLN A 8 -3.56 -6.29 -22.78
C GLN A 8 -4.70 -6.04 -21.78
N LYS A 9 -5.81 -6.75 -21.99
CA LYS A 9 -6.74 -7.08 -20.91
C LYS A 9 -6.06 -8.18 -20.10
N GLY A 10 -5.41 -7.79 -19.01
CA GLY A 10 -4.77 -8.72 -18.07
C GLY A 10 -5.83 -9.51 -17.31
N THR A 11 -5.77 -10.82 -17.45
CA THR A 11 -6.58 -11.84 -16.79
C THR A 11 -6.38 -11.81 -15.28
N VAL A 12 -7.45 -11.58 -14.53
CA VAL A 12 -7.51 -11.67 -13.07
C VAL A 12 -7.18 -13.11 -12.64
N ASN A 13 -6.00 -13.34 -12.06
CA ASN A 13 -5.57 -14.61 -11.49
C ASN A 13 -5.55 -14.54 -9.95
N GLN A 14 -6.75 -14.37 -9.37
CA GLN A 14 -7.05 -14.18 -7.95
C GLN A 14 -6.39 -15.16 -6.96
N LYS A 15 -5.95 -16.35 -7.41
CA LYS A 15 -5.36 -17.38 -6.53
C LYS A 15 -3.89 -17.13 -6.21
N SER A 16 -3.13 -16.55 -7.14
CA SER A 16 -1.70 -16.25 -6.96
C SER A 16 -1.47 -14.97 -6.15
N ASP A 17 -2.41 -14.01 -6.22
CA ASP A 17 -2.32 -12.73 -5.53
C ASP A 17 -2.43 -12.86 -4.00
N SER A 18 -3.30 -13.75 -3.51
CA SER A 18 -3.51 -13.92 -2.06
C SER A 18 -2.27 -14.43 -1.30
N ALA A 19 -1.48 -15.32 -1.91
CA ALA A 19 -0.23 -15.81 -1.34
C ALA A 19 0.86 -14.73 -1.37
N ALA A 20 0.95 -13.97 -2.47
CA ALA A 20 1.88 -12.85 -2.60
C ALA A 20 1.57 -11.73 -1.59
N ILE A 21 0.29 -11.43 -1.39
CA ILE A 21 -0.18 -10.46 -0.38
C ILE A 21 0.23 -10.90 1.02
N ASN A 22 0.04 -12.19 1.37
CA ASN A 22 0.44 -12.69 2.68
C ASN A 22 1.96 -12.66 2.88
N ALA A 23 2.74 -12.97 1.84
CA ALA A 23 4.20 -12.86 1.89
C ALA A 23 4.65 -11.41 2.14
N LEU A 24 4.08 -10.43 1.42
CA LEU A 24 4.38 -9.01 1.60
C LEU A 24 4.00 -8.50 2.99
N LYS A 25 2.88 -8.96 3.56
CA LYS A 25 2.48 -8.63 4.93
C LYS A 25 3.48 -9.17 5.96
N CYS A 26 3.92 -10.42 5.80
CA CYS A 26 4.92 -11.02 6.68
C CYS A 26 6.24 -10.25 6.59
N GLN A 27 6.70 -9.91 5.38
CA GLN A 27 7.90 -9.11 5.18
C GLN A 27 7.78 -7.75 5.87
N PHE A 28 6.67 -7.04 5.68
CA PHE A 28 6.42 -5.75 6.32
C PHE A 28 6.40 -5.83 7.86
N LEU A 29 5.84 -6.91 8.43
CA LEU A 29 5.88 -7.15 9.88
C LEU A 29 7.30 -7.39 10.40
N THR A 30 8.11 -8.15 9.65
CA THR A 30 9.52 -8.38 9.96
C THR A 30 10.33 -7.10 9.86
N ASP A 31 10.13 -6.29 8.81
CA ASP A 31 10.80 -5.00 8.65
C ASP A 31 10.49 -4.06 9.82
N MET A 32 9.22 -3.99 10.25
CA MET A 32 8.84 -3.22 11.43
C MET A 32 9.40 -3.78 12.73
N GLU A 33 9.57 -5.10 12.86
CA GLU A 33 10.20 -5.73 14.01
C GLU A 33 11.69 -5.40 14.09
N LEU A 34 12.39 -5.47 12.95
CA LEU A 34 13.80 -5.09 12.82
C LEU A 34 14.00 -3.60 13.12
N ALA A 35 13.03 -2.75 12.78
CA ALA A 35 13.01 -1.33 13.13
C ALA A 35 12.69 -1.06 14.61
N GLY A 36 12.44 -2.09 15.43
CA GLY A 36 12.15 -1.95 16.86
C GLY A 36 10.73 -1.44 17.18
N MET A 37 9.77 -1.57 16.26
CA MET A 37 8.40 -1.14 16.52
C MET A 37 7.65 -2.08 17.46
N ASN A 38 6.91 -1.45 18.38
CA ASN A 38 6.04 -2.19 19.29
C ASN A 38 4.94 -2.97 18.52
N PRO A 39 4.51 -4.13 19.03
CA PRO A 39 3.56 -5.01 18.33
C PRO A 39 2.18 -4.38 18.09
N VAL A 40 1.79 -3.42 18.93
CA VAL A 40 0.51 -2.71 18.78
C VAL A 40 0.53 -1.77 17.57
N SER A 41 1.63 -1.03 17.38
CA SER A 41 1.87 -0.21 16.20
C SER A 41 1.92 -1.08 14.95
N ARG A 42 2.66 -2.21 14.99
CA ARG A 42 2.74 -3.15 13.86
C ARG A 42 1.36 -3.62 13.37
N LYS A 43 0.48 -4.00 14.29
CA LYS A 43 -0.90 -4.40 13.96
C LYS A 43 -1.72 -3.27 13.34
N ARG A 44 -1.61 -2.04 13.86
CA ARG A 44 -2.31 -0.88 13.28
C ARG A 44 -1.82 -0.55 11.87
N TYR A 45 -0.52 -0.69 11.62
CA TYR A 45 0.07 -0.39 10.32
C TYR A 45 -0.34 -1.45 9.30
N LEU A 46 -0.34 -2.73 9.71
CA LEU A 46 -0.85 -3.82 8.90
C LEU A 46 -2.32 -3.60 8.53
N TYR A 47 -3.16 -3.19 9.49
CA TYR A 47 -4.57 -2.89 9.24
C TYR A 47 -4.77 -1.83 8.16
N VAL A 48 -3.94 -0.78 8.14
CA VAL A 48 -4.01 0.26 7.09
C VAL A 48 -3.72 -0.33 5.70
N VAL A 49 -2.68 -1.15 5.57
CA VAL A 49 -2.31 -1.79 4.30
C VAL A 49 -3.40 -2.76 3.85
N GLU A 50 -3.97 -3.53 4.76
CA GLU A 50 -5.11 -4.41 4.46
C GLU A 50 -6.34 -3.62 4.00
N HIS A 51 -6.63 -2.49 4.65
CA HIS A 51 -7.74 -1.65 4.27
C HIS A 51 -7.55 -1.06 2.87
N LEU A 52 -6.33 -0.63 2.53
CA LEU A 52 -5.99 -0.14 1.18
C LEU A 52 -6.18 -1.22 0.12
N ILE A 53 -5.65 -2.42 0.35
CA ILE A 53 -5.80 -3.56 -0.58
C ILE A 53 -7.27 -3.93 -0.74
N ARG A 54 -8.05 -3.94 0.35
CA ARG A 54 -9.51 -4.18 0.32
C ARG A 54 -10.29 -3.06 -0.35
N HIS A 55 -9.79 -1.83 -0.32
CA HIS A 55 -10.46 -0.69 -0.96
C HIS A 55 -10.36 -0.79 -2.49
N TYR A 56 -9.18 -1.09 -3.01
CA TYR A 56 -8.95 -1.20 -4.46
C TYR A 56 -9.17 -2.60 -5.03
N TRP A 57 -9.24 -3.64 -4.19
CA TRP A 57 -9.27 -5.04 -4.61
C TRP A 57 -8.13 -5.42 -5.55
N CYS A 58 -7.00 -4.72 -5.44
CA CYS A 58 -5.81 -4.90 -6.27
C CYS A 58 -4.64 -5.38 -5.44
N SER A 59 -3.71 -6.11 -6.09
CA SER A 59 -2.45 -6.48 -5.46
C SER A 59 -1.66 -5.21 -5.10
N PRO A 60 -1.00 -5.17 -3.92
CA PRO A 60 -0.22 -4.01 -3.50
C PRO A 60 0.91 -3.64 -4.48
N SER A 61 1.39 -4.61 -5.26
CA SER A 61 2.36 -4.41 -6.34
C SER A 61 1.77 -3.72 -7.57
N GLU A 62 0.46 -3.75 -7.78
CA GLU A 62 -0.21 -3.11 -8.93
C GLU A 62 -0.68 -1.69 -8.60
N LEU A 63 -0.66 -1.30 -7.33
CA LEU A 63 -1.07 0.04 -6.91
C LEU A 63 -0.13 1.11 -7.48
N THR A 64 -0.75 2.14 -8.05
CA THR A 64 -0.08 3.32 -8.60
C THR A 64 -0.03 4.45 -7.59
N GLU A 65 0.93 5.37 -7.74
CA GLU A 65 1.06 6.56 -6.88
C GLU A 65 -0.22 7.39 -6.84
N GLN A 66 -0.91 7.52 -7.98
CA GLN A 66 -2.17 8.27 -8.07
C GLN A 66 -3.28 7.64 -7.23
N GLN A 67 -3.47 6.31 -7.30
CA GLN A 67 -4.46 5.61 -6.47
C GLN A 67 -4.18 5.81 -4.98
N VAL A 68 -2.90 5.74 -4.57
CA VAL A 68 -2.56 5.95 -3.16
C VAL A 68 -2.76 7.40 -2.73
N TYR A 69 -2.49 8.36 -3.61
CA TYR A 69 -2.82 9.76 -3.37
C TYR A 69 -4.32 9.99 -3.22
N ASP A 70 -5.14 9.45 -4.13
CA ASP A 70 -6.60 9.57 -4.09
C ASP A 70 -7.18 8.95 -2.82
N TYR A 71 -6.68 7.77 -2.42
CA TYR A 71 -7.07 7.14 -1.16
C TYR A 71 -6.74 8.00 0.06
N MET A 72 -5.53 8.57 0.11
CA MET A 72 -5.12 9.42 1.22
C MET A 72 -5.92 10.72 1.25
N LEU A 73 -6.24 11.29 0.08
CA LEU A 73 -7.06 12.48 -0.05
C LEU A 73 -8.50 12.22 0.41
N GLU A 74 -9.09 11.10 0.00
CA GLU A 74 -10.42 10.68 0.46
C GLU A 74 -10.42 10.44 1.97
N HIS A 75 -9.43 9.69 2.48
CA HIS A 75 -9.30 9.47 3.91
C HIS A 75 -9.13 10.78 4.69
N HIS A 76 -8.45 11.79 4.14
CA HIS A 76 -8.36 13.12 4.74
C HIS A 76 -9.71 13.85 4.75
N ARG A 77 -10.49 13.76 3.66
CA ARG A 77 -11.82 14.38 3.56
C ARG A 77 -12.83 13.82 4.56
N GLN A 78 -12.69 12.55 4.93
CA GLN A 78 -13.52 11.92 5.99
C GLN A 78 -13.29 12.52 7.39
N GLY A 79 -12.31 13.42 7.56
CA GLY A 79 -12.03 14.11 8.82
C GLY A 79 -11.57 13.21 9.98
N PRO A 80 -10.68 12.20 9.76
CA PRO A 80 -10.19 11.38 10.83
C PRO A 80 -9.37 12.20 11.84
N ALA A 81 -9.27 11.71 13.07
CA ALA A 81 -8.41 12.31 14.07
C ALA A 81 -6.96 12.41 13.53
N LYS A 82 -6.26 13.51 13.86
CA LYS A 82 -4.88 13.78 13.39
C LYS A 82 -3.90 12.64 13.66
N GLY A 83 -4.12 11.89 14.74
CA GLY A 83 -3.32 10.69 15.07
C GLY A 83 -3.57 9.54 14.11
N THR A 84 -4.83 9.30 13.76
CA THR A 84 -5.24 8.27 12.80
C THR A 84 -4.71 8.60 11.40
N PHE A 85 -4.85 9.84 10.95
CA PHE A 85 -4.32 10.25 9.64
C PHE A 85 -2.80 10.08 9.57
N ARG A 86 -2.07 10.50 10.61
CA ARG A 86 -0.62 10.31 10.68
C ARG A 86 -0.24 8.83 10.64
N LEU A 87 -0.95 7.99 11.39
CA LEU A 87 -0.72 6.56 11.38
C LEU A 87 -0.92 5.97 9.98
N THR A 88 -2.01 6.33 9.29
CA THR A 88 -2.26 5.92 7.90
C THR A 88 -1.12 6.36 6.97
N HIS A 89 -0.72 7.64 7.05
CA HIS A 89 0.37 8.18 6.24
C HIS A 89 1.70 7.45 6.48
N PHE A 90 2.10 7.24 7.74
CA PHE A 90 3.35 6.55 8.06
C PHE A 90 3.33 5.08 7.63
N ALA A 91 2.22 4.38 7.83
CA ALA A 91 2.08 2.98 7.43
C ALA A 91 2.24 2.81 5.92
N LEU A 92 1.56 3.64 5.12
CA LEU A 92 1.67 3.58 3.67
C LEU A 92 3.07 3.96 3.19
N ARG A 93 3.66 5.03 3.74
CA ARG A 93 5.02 5.43 3.39
C ARG A 93 6.02 4.29 3.64
N LEU A 94 5.97 3.67 4.82
CA LEU A 94 6.88 2.59 5.21
C LEU A 94 6.70 1.38 4.29
N PHE A 95 5.45 0.98 4.04
CA PHE A 95 5.14 -0.18 3.19
C PHE A 95 5.64 0.00 1.75
N PHE A 96 5.33 1.13 1.12
CA PHE A 96 5.73 1.36 -0.27
C PHE A 96 7.23 1.61 -0.40
N LYS A 97 7.85 2.31 0.55
CA LYS A 97 9.27 2.62 0.50
C LYS A 97 10.15 1.42 0.88
N ASP A 98 9.88 0.77 2.00
CA ASP A 98 10.79 -0.23 2.56
C ASP A 98 10.48 -1.64 2.03
N THR A 99 9.21 -2.02 1.93
CA THR A 99 8.84 -3.37 1.46
C THR A 99 8.81 -3.45 -0.08
N LEU A 100 8.27 -2.44 -0.77
CA LEU A 100 8.15 -2.43 -2.22
C LEU A 100 9.27 -1.67 -2.95
N GLY A 101 10.13 -0.94 -2.24
CA GLY A 101 11.21 -0.15 -2.83
C GLY A 101 10.72 0.99 -3.74
N ARG A 102 9.45 1.40 -3.61
CA ARG A 102 8.83 2.46 -4.41
C ARG A 102 8.96 3.79 -3.71
N ASP A 103 9.92 4.58 -4.15
CA ASP A 103 10.11 5.92 -3.66
C ASP A 103 9.23 6.92 -4.44
N TRP A 104 7.98 7.07 -3.99
CA TRP A 104 7.02 8.01 -4.58
C TRP A 104 7.21 9.45 -4.08
N ALA A 105 7.06 10.40 -5.00
CA ALA A 105 7.14 11.83 -4.68
C ALA A 105 6.04 12.26 -3.69
N LEU A 106 4.91 11.54 -3.69
CA LEU A 106 3.82 11.63 -2.72
C LEU A 106 4.32 11.73 -1.27
N PHE A 107 5.28 10.89 -0.89
CA PHE A 107 5.78 10.81 0.49
C PHE A 107 6.99 11.70 0.77
N LYS A 108 7.51 12.38 -0.26
CA LYS A 108 8.70 13.25 -0.17
C LYS A 108 8.37 14.71 0.08
N LYS A 109 7.14 15.16 -0.18
CA LYS A 109 6.74 16.55 0.06
C LYS A 109 6.69 16.83 1.57
N LYS A 110 7.52 17.79 2.00
CA LYS A 110 7.57 18.35 3.35
C LYS A 110 6.48 19.40 3.55
#